data_AF-A0A135VJ32-F1
#
_entry.id   AF-A0A135VJ32-F1
#
_cell.length_a   1.000
_cell.length_b   1.000
_cell.length_c   1.000
_cell.angle_alpha   90.00
_cell.angle_beta   90.00
_cell.angle_gamma   90.00
#
_symmetry.space_group_name_H-M   'P 1'
#
loop_
_entity.id
_entity.type
_entity.pdbx_description
1 polymer ?
#
loop_
_entity_poly.entity_id
_entity_poly.type
_entity_poly.pdbx_seq_one_letter_code
_entity_poly.pdbx_strand_id
1 'polypeptide(L)'
;MTIRTDQSRSLMQEPDVTPSILASVPECLRDVLKESISQKGRGRKSVLISSNNLTNRFIFSRWGIRPSQRRRYKNLFASVRKQSRVVFQHFLLRGRIEWIDDSGKNVFGIYKFDEIRGNLILGFVMITPESEWTLSNR
;
A
#
# COMPACT_ATOMS: atom_id res chain seq x y z
N MET A 1 12.56 40.71 -32.86
CA MET A 1 11.28 40.34 -32.22
C MET A 1 11.51 39.11 -31.37
N THR A 2 11.60 39.29 -30.05
CA THR A 2 11.93 38.22 -29.11
C THR A 2 10.64 37.53 -28.69
N ILE A 3 10.44 36.29 -29.13
CA ILE A 3 9.30 35.46 -28.74
C ILE A 3 9.46 35.15 -27.25
N ARG A 4 8.73 35.87 -26.40
CA ARG A 4 8.54 35.49 -25.00
C ARG A 4 7.68 34.23 -24.99
N THR A 5 8.32 33.08 -24.80
CA THR A 5 7.65 31.86 -24.41
C THR A 5 7.10 32.07 -23.00
N ASP A 6 5.82 32.43 -22.96
CA ASP A 6 5.02 32.48 -21.74
C ASP A 6 4.90 31.04 -21.22
N GLN A 7 5.88 30.62 -20.40
CA GLN A 7 5.74 29.44 -19.58
C GLN A 7 4.62 29.74 -18.57
N SER A 8 3.40 29.43 -18.99
CA SER A 8 2.30 29.15 -18.10
C SER A 8 2.77 28.06 -17.13
N ARG A 9 3.33 28.50 -15.99
CA ARG A 9 3.32 27.71 -14.77
C ARG A 9 1.85 27.52 -14.44
N SER A 10 1.23 26.51 -15.07
CA SER A 10 0.02 25.91 -14.56
C SER A 10 0.31 25.66 -13.09
N LEU A 11 -0.38 26.41 -12.23
CA LEU A 11 -0.49 26.14 -10.81
C LEU A 11 -1.14 24.76 -10.74
N MET A 12 -0.33 23.70 -10.87
CA MET A 12 -0.81 22.33 -10.79
C MET A 12 -1.32 22.14 -9.39
N GLN A 13 -2.64 22.28 -9.26
CA GLN A 13 -3.38 22.14 -8.03
C GLN A 13 -3.10 20.76 -7.45
N GLU A 14 -2.92 20.71 -6.13
CA GLU A 14 -2.77 19.43 -5.46
C GLU A 14 -4.03 18.60 -5.70
N PRO A 15 -3.91 17.30 -6.05
CA PRO A 15 -5.09 16.48 -6.30
C PRO A 15 -6.00 16.43 -5.07
N ASP A 16 -7.30 16.55 -5.30
CA ASP A 16 -8.28 16.42 -4.23
C ASP A 16 -8.41 14.96 -3.78
N VAL A 17 -8.38 14.74 -2.47
CA VAL A 17 -8.38 13.42 -1.84
C VAL A 17 -9.71 13.24 -1.13
N THR A 18 -10.66 12.65 -1.84
CA THR A 18 -11.98 12.35 -1.28
C THR A 18 -11.95 11.10 -0.38
N PRO A 19 -12.88 10.97 0.58
CA PRO A 19 -13.03 9.75 1.37
C PRO A 19 -13.25 8.50 0.50
N SER A 20 -13.97 8.62 -0.63
CA SER A 20 -14.21 7.51 -1.56
C SER A 20 -12.92 7.05 -2.25
N ILE A 21 -11.99 7.96 -2.53
CA ILE A 21 -10.66 7.58 -3.02
C ILE A 21 -9.87 6.87 -1.91
N LEU A 22 -9.88 7.38 -0.69
CA LEU A 22 -9.17 6.76 0.44
C LEU A 22 -9.74 5.37 0.82
N ALA A 23 -11.02 5.13 0.52
CA ALA A 23 -11.66 3.84 0.72
C ALA A 23 -11.08 2.74 -0.19
N SER A 24 -10.37 3.09 -1.28
CA SER A 24 -9.74 2.11 -2.18
C SER A 24 -8.30 1.72 -1.81
N VAL A 25 -7.77 2.22 -0.68
CA VAL A 25 -6.43 1.86 -0.18
C VAL A 25 -6.29 0.35 0.13
N PRO A 26 -7.28 -0.34 0.73
CA PRO A 26 -7.23 -1.80 0.93
C PRO A 26 -7.11 -2.58 -0.39
N GLU A 27 -7.78 -2.14 -1.45
CA GLU A 27 -7.72 -2.72 -2.80
C GLU A 27 -6.27 -2.67 -3.31
N CYS A 28 -5.62 -1.51 -3.17
CA CYS A 28 -4.21 -1.36 -3.54
C CYS A 28 -3.29 -2.31 -2.76
N LEU A 29 -3.56 -2.57 -1.47
CA LEU A 29 -2.82 -3.57 -0.72
C LEU A 29 -3.04 -4.98 -1.29
N ARG A 30 -4.29 -5.34 -1.65
CA ARG A 30 -4.59 -6.62 -2.28
C ARG A 30 -3.85 -6.78 -3.61
N ASP A 31 -3.77 -5.73 -4.42
CA ASP A 31 -3.02 -5.76 -5.69
C ASP A 31 -1.52 -6.01 -5.46
N VAL A 32 -0.92 -5.33 -4.47
CA VAL A 32 0.49 -5.58 -4.08
C VAL A 32 0.69 -7.02 -3.60
N LEU A 33 -0.28 -7.57 -2.86
CA LEU A 33 -0.21 -8.97 -2.43
C LEU A 33 -0.35 -9.91 -3.63
N LYS A 34 -1.29 -9.68 -4.55
CA LYS A 34 -1.45 -10.49 -5.79
C LYS A 34 -0.17 -10.50 -6.62
N GLU A 35 0.46 -9.34 -6.82
CA GLU A 35 1.76 -9.25 -7.51
C GLU A 35 2.83 -10.13 -6.83
N SER A 36 2.82 -10.19 -5.49
CA SER A 36 3.77 -11.02 -4.73
C SER A 36 3.52 -12.52 -4.89
N ILE A 37 2.26 -12.94 -5.11
CA ILE A 37 1.89 -14.34 -5.39
C ILE A 37 2.50 -14.77 -6.72
N SER A 38 2.33 -13.96 -7.77
CA SER A 38 2.86 -14.26 -9.11
C SER A 38 4.38 -14.35 -9.14
N GLN A 39 5.08 -13.77 -8.15
CA GLN A 39 6.54 -13.79 -8.04
C GLN A 39 7.09 -14.93 -7.17
N LYS A 40 6.26 -15.91 -6.77
CA LYS A 40 6.60 -17.01 -5.84
C LYS A 40 7.80 -17.89 -6.20
N GLY A 41 8.37 -17.77 -7.40
CA GLY A 41 9.59 -18.50 -7.81
C GLY A 41 10.87 -18.20 -7.02
N ARG A 42 10.82 -17.40 -5.94
CA ARG A 42 11.99 -16.96 -5.15
C ARG A 42 12.07 -17.49 -3.71
N GLY A 43 11.25 -18.47 -3.33
CA GLY A 43 11.39 -19.20 -2.05
C GLY A 43 11.15 -18.39 -0.76
N ARG A 44 10.58 -17.18 -0.84
CA ARG A 44 10.30 -16.36 0.36
C ARG A 44 8.97 -16.77 1.01
N LYS A 45 9.04 -17.19 2.27
CA LYS A 45 7.89 -17.60 3.10
C LYS A 45 6.94 -16.43 3.45
N SER A 46 7.42 -15.20 3.46
CA SER A 46 6.63 -14.02 3.79
C SER A 46 6.96 -12.82 2.90
N VAL A 47 5.99 -11.93 2.76
CA VAL A 47 6.11 -10.66 2.04
C VAL A 47 6.05 -9.54 3.06
N LEU A 48 7.07 -8.69 3.08
CA LEU A 48 7.12 -7.52 3.95
C LEU A 48 6.63 -6.30 3.19
N ILE A 49 5.56 -5.67 3.68
CA ILE A 49 5.02 -4.44 3.11
C ILE A 49 5.00 -3.40 4.21
N SER A 50 5.43 -2.18 3.89
CA SER A 50 5.35 -1.04 4.80
C SER A 50 4.22 -0.09 4.43
N SER A 51 3.65 0.59 5.42
CA SER A 51 2.58 1.56 5.19
C SER A 51 3.02 2.67 4.23
N ASN A 52 4.29 3.05 4.26
CA ASN A 52 4.86 4.03 3.34
C ASN A 52 5.00 3.51 1.92
N ASN A 53 5.36 2.23 1.76
CA ASN A 53 5.41 1.61 0.44
C ASN A 53 4.00 1.59 -0.18
N LEU A 54 2.99 1.20 0.60
CA LEU A 54 1.59 1.25 0.16
C LEU A 54 1.16 2.68 -0.20
N THR A 55 1.49 3.67 0.63
CA THR A 55 1.21 5.09 0.33
C THR A 55 1.78 5.51 -1.02
N ASN A 56 3.07 5.20 -1.25
CA ASN A 56 3.75 5.57 -2.49
C ASN A 56 3.16 4.85 -3.70
N ARG A 57 2.84 3.55 -3.57
CA ARG A 57 2.19 2.75 -4.61
C ARG A 57 0.82 3.32 -4.97
N PHE A 58 0.00 3.61 -3.97
CA PHE A 58 -1.34 4.17 -4.15
C PHE A 58 -1.30 5.51 -4.87
N ILE A 59 -0.45 6.44 -4.40
CA ILE A 59 -0.31 7.77 -5.00
C ILE A 59 0.18 7.68 -6.45
N PHE A 60 1.17 6.83 -6.70
CA PHE A 60 1.71 6.66 -8.04
C PHE A 60 0.68 6.04 -8.99
N SER A 61 -0.03 5.00 -8.55
CA SER A 61 -1.07 4.34 -9.36
C SER A 61 -2.21 5.31 -9.73
N ARG A 62 -2.61 6.17 -8.79
CA ARG A 62 -3.76 7.05 -8.98
C ARG A 62 -3.45 8.34 -9.72
N TRP A 63 -2.29 8.95 -9.49
CA TRP A 63 -1.94 10.27 -10.02
C TRP A 63 -0.62 10.34 -10.78
N GLY A 64 0.12 9.23 -10.90
CA GLY A 64 1.46 9.22 -11.50
C GLY A 64 2.52 9.97 -10.67
N ILE A 65 2.18 10.39 -9.46
CA ILE A 65 3.04 11.22 -8.60
C ILE A 65 4.08 10.34 -7.91
N ARG A 66 5.36 10.73 -8.04
CA ARG A 66 6.50 9.98 -7.50
C ARG A 66 6.85 10.43 -6.08
N PRO A 67 7.48 9.56 -5.25
CA PRO A 67 7.93 9.95 -3.90
C PRO A 67 8.87 11.15 -3.87
N SER A 68 9.69 11.36 -4.92
CA SER A 68 10.56 12.53 -5.04
C SER A 68 9.79 13.85 -5.09
N GLN A 69 8.50 13.83 -5.46
CA GLN A 69 7.63 14.99 -5.52
C GLN A 69 6.88 15.26 -4.19
N ARG A 70 7.18 14.51 -3.11
CA ARG A 70 6.50 14.63 -1.81
C ARG A 70 6.51 16.05 -1.25
N ARG A 71 7.59 16.82 -1.42
CA ARG A 71 7.67 18.20 -0.94
C ARG A 71 6.62 19.10 -1.63
N ARG A 72 6.30 18.81 -2.89
CA ARG A 72 5.30 19.55 -3.66
C ARG A 72 3.87 19.17 -3.28
N TYR A 73 3.60 17.89 -3.05
CA TYR A 73 2.27 17.35 -2.75
C TYR A 73 2.14 16.90 -1.29
N LYS A 74 2.55 17.77 -0.35
CA LYS A 74 2.70 17.38 1.06
C LYS A 74 1.39 16.89 1.68
N ASN A 75 0.25 17.51 1.36
CA ASN A 75 -1.03 17.18 1.99
C ASN A 75 -1.60 15.88 1.44
N LEU A 76 -1.44 15.62 0.14
CA LEU A 76 -1.74 14.35 -0.51
C LEU A 76 -0.99 13.21 0.17
N PHE A 77 0.33 13.34 0.28
CA PHE A 77 1.16 12.32 0.93
C PHE A 77 0.81 12.14 2.40
N ALA A 78 0.52 13.22 3.13
CA ALA A 78 0.12 13.14 4.54
C ALA A 78 -1.21 12.40 4.72
N SER A 79 -2.21 12.74 3.91
CA SER A 79 -3.56 12.19 3.98
C SER A 79 -3.59 10.70 3.62
N VAL A 80 -2.97 10.32 2.50
CA VAL A 80 -2.87 8.91 2.10
C VAL A 80 -2.06 8.11 3.12
N ARG A 81 -0.95 8.67 3.65
CA ARG A 81 -0.15 7.99 4.68
C ARG A 81 -0.94 7.70 5.94
N LYS A 82 -1.75 8.67 6.40
CA LYS A 82 -2.65 8.48 7.55
C LYS A 82 -3.61 7.32 7.28
N GLN A 83 -4.23 7.28 6.11
CA GLN A 83 -5.15 6.20 5.75
C GLN A 83 -4.47 4.84 5.61
N SER A 84 -3.32 4.76 4.93
CA SER A 84 -2.55 3.51 4.82
C SER A 84 -2.17 2.95 6.18
N ARG A 85 -1.86 3.81 7.16
CA ARG A 85 -1.59 3.40 8.53
C ARG A 85 -2.82 2.83 9.22
N VAL A 86 -3.99 3.47 9.08
CA VAL A 86 -5.27 2.96 9.62
C VAL A 86 -5.58 1.58 9.04
N VAL A 87 -5.42 1.41 7.72
CA VAL A 87 -5.61 0.13 7.03
C VAL A 87 -4.66 -0.94 7.57
N PHE A 88 -3.37 -0.60 7.74
CA PHE A 88 -2.40 -1.54 8.31
C PHE A 88 -2.74 -1.94 9.75
N GLN A 89 -3.14 -0.99 10.59
CA GLN A 89 -3.56 -1.29 11.96
C GLN A 89 -4.78 -2.19 11.99
N HIS A 90 -5.77 -1.92 11.13
CA HIS A 90 -6.96 -2.75 10.99
C HIS A 90 -6.61 -4.20 10.63
N PHE A 91 -5.75 -4.38 9.62
CA PHE A 91 -5.32 -5.72 9.21
C PHE A 91 -4.46 -6.44 10.25
N LEU A 92 -3.58 -5.70 10.93
CA LEU A 92 -2.79 -6.26 12.03
C LEU A 92 -3.69 -6.74 13.18
N LEU A 93 -4.74 -6.00 13.52
CA LEU A 93 -5.72 -6.40 14.54
C LEU A 93 -6.51 -7.63 14.13
N ARG A 94 -6.89 -7.75 12.85
CA ARG A 94 -7.57 -8.93 12.33
C ARG A 94 -6.68 -10.17 12.25
N GLY A 95 -5.36 -10.00 12.14
CA GLY A 95 -4.38 -11.08 12.04
C GLY A 95 -4.43 -11.87 10.71
N ARG A 96 -5.43 -11.64 9.86
CA ARG A 96 -5.56 -12.27 8.55
C ARG A 96 -6.28 -11.38 7.54
N ILE A 97 -6.02 -11.63 6.26
CA ILE A 97 -6.77 -11.11 5.12
C ILE A 97 -7.11 -12.26 4.17
N GLU A 98 -8.33 -12.27 3.65
CA GLU A 98 -8.78 -13.27 2.69
C GLU A 98 -9.60 -12.63 1.57
N TRP A 99 -9.49 -13.19 0.37
CA TRP A 99 -10.34 -12.87 -0.77
C TRP A 99 -10.45 -14.08 -1.69
N ILE A 100 -11.46 -14.07 -2.55
CA ILE A 100 -11.66 -15.06 -3.61
C ILE A 100 -11.52 -14.35 -4.94
N ASP A 101 -10.76 -14.93 -5.85
CA ASP A 101 -10.68 -14.51 -7.26
C ASP A 101 -10.65 -15.76 -8.16
N ASP A 102 -10.44 -15.57 -9.46
CA ASP A 102 -10.45 -16.67 -10.45
C ASP A 102 -9.40 -17.75 -10.18
N SER A 103 -8.36 -17.44 -9.39
CA SER A 103 -7.33 -18.41 -8.97
C SER A 103 -7.70 -19.19 -7.69
N GLY A 104 -8.83 -18.84 -7.07
CA GLY A 104 -9.37 -19.48 -5.88
C GLY A 104 -9.29 -18.61 -4.62
N LYS A 105 -9.36 -19.27 -3.47
CA LYS A 105 -9.32 -18.60 -2.16
C LYS A 105 -7.87 -18.26 -1.79
N ASN A 106 -7.59 -16.98 -1.65
CA ASN A 106 -6.31 -16.45 -1.17
C ASN A 106 -6.44 -16.07 0.29
N VAL A 107 -5.57 -16.61 1.15
CA VAL A 107 -5.53 -16.30 2.59
C VAL A 107 -4.12 -15.94 2.99
N PHE A 108 -3.98 -14.84 3.72
CA PHE A 108 -2.72 -14.42 4.32
C PHE A 108 -2.86 -14.22 5.82
N GLY A 109 -1.93 -14.81 6.56
CA GLY A 109 -1.63 -14.46 7.95
C GLY A 109 -0.83 -13.16 8.01
N ILE A 110 -1.11 -12.34 9.03
CA ILE A 110 -0.54 -10.99 9.17
C ILE A 110 0.09 -10.86 10.55
N TYR A 111 1.33 -10.37 10.59
CA TYR A 111 2.03 -10.06 11.83
C TYR A 111 2.78 -8.74 11.74
N LYS A 112 3.01 -8.10 12.89
CA LYS A 112 3.86 -6.91 12.98
C LYS A 112 5.32 -7.35 12.83
N PHE A 113 5.99 -6.86 11.80
CA PHE A 113 7.43 -7.08 11.62
C PHE A 113 8.23 -6.03 12.37
N ASP A 114 7.97 -4.74 12.11
CA ASP A 114 8.70 -3.62 12.71
C ASP A 114 7.91 -2.31 12.62
N GLU A 115 8.34 -1.28 13.33
CA GLU A 115 7.84 0.08 13.22
C GLU A 115 8.92 1.14 13.43
N ILE A 116 9.31 1.81 12.35
CA ILE A 116 10.38 2.82 12.36
C ILE A 116 9.79 4.19 12.05
N ARG A 117 9.87 5.12 13.00
CA ARG A 117 9.42 6.52 12.84
C ARG A 117 7.99 6.61 12.26
N GLY A 118 7.09 5.78 12.80
CA GLY A 118 5.68 5.71 12.38
C GLY A 118 5.42 5.01 11.03
N ASN A 119 6.43 4.41 10.41
CA ASN A 119 6.25 3.49 9.27
C ASN A 119 5.99 2.08 9.79
N LEU A 120 4.74 1.61 9.70
CA LEU A 120 4.38 0.26 10.15
C LEU A 120 4.74 -0.75 9.06
N ILE A 121 5.53 -1.76 9.41
CA ILE A 121 5.94 -2.84 8.52
C ILE A 121 5.24 -4.12 8.97
N LEU A 122 4.46 -4.71 8.06
CA LEU A 122 3.74 -5.95 8.31
C LEU A 122 4.34 -7.06 7.44
N GLY A 123 4.41 -8.25 8.04
CA GLY A 123 4.66 -9.48 7.31
C GLY A 123 3.36 -10.15 6.94
N PHE A 124 3.26 -10.56 5.67
CA PHE A 124 2.14 -11.29 5.10
C PHE A 124 2.62 -12.68 4.70
N VAL A 125 2.05 -13.72 5.31
CA VAL A 125 2.38 -15.12 5.06
C VAL A 125 1.20 -15.74 4.35
N MET A 126 1.41 -16.30 3.15
CA MET A 126 0.33 -17.01 2.49
C MET A 126 0.04 -18.31 3.25
N ILE A 127 -1.22 -18.53 3.59
CA ILE A 127 -1.69 -19.75 4.23
C ILE A 127 -2.15 -20.69 3.11
N THR A 128 -1.38 -21.75 2.88
CA THR A 128 -1.77 -22.89 2.04
C THR A 128 -2.33 -24.00 2.92
N PRO A 129 -3.09 -24.97 2.38
CA PRO A 129 -3.59 -26.12 3.16
C PRO A 129 -2.47 -26.90 3.87
N GLU A 130 -1.26 -26.86 3.33
CA GLU A 130 -0.05 -27.49 3.88
C GLU A 130 0.72 -26.58 4.85
N SER A 131 0.27 -25.33 5.05
CA SER A 131 0.97 -24.35 5.88
C SER A 131 0.57 -24.47 7.34
N GLU A 132 1.53 -24.81 8.20
CA GLU A 132 1.38 -24.85 9.66
C GLU A 132 1.23 -23.45 10.31
N TRP A 133 0.95 -22.40 9.54
CA TRP A 133 0.90 -21.05 10.09
C TRP A 133 -0.27 -20.90 11.06
N THR A 134 0.05 -20.92 12.34
CA THR A 134 -0.84 -20.62 13.44
C THR A 134 -0.56 -19.19 13.89
N LEU A 135 -1.63 -18.42 14.15
CA LEU A 135 -1.51 -17.13 14.84
C LEU A 135 -0.78 -17.40 16.15
N SER A 136 0.42 -16.84 16.34
CA SER A 136 1.01 -16.82 17.67
C SER A 136 0.04 -16.05 18.57
N ASN A 137 -0.64 -16.77 19.46
CA ASN A 137 -1.58 -16.23 20.42
C ASN A 137 -0.95 -14.98 21.07
N ARG A 138 -1.59 -13.84 20.87
CA ARG A 138 -1.30 -12.61 21.59
C ARG A 138 -2.15 -12.55 22.84
#